data_AF-A0A2V6CLE9-F1
#
_entry.id   AF-A0A2V6CLE9-F1
#
_cell.length_a   1.000
_cell.length_b   1.000
_cell.length_c   1.000
_cell.angle_alpha   90.00
_cell.angle_beta   90.00
_cell.angle_gamma   90.00
#
_symmetry.space_group_name_H-M   'P 1'
#
loop_
_entity.id
_entity.type
_entity.pdbx_description
1 polymer ?
#
loop_
_entity_poly.entity_id
_entity_poly.type
_entity_poly.pdbx_seq_one_letter_code
_entity_poly.pdbx_strand_id
1 'polypeptide(L)' 'ELPGFGEVMRAESMRITPNSILSRSLAAIVDHALVIALPGKPSGAMECLGFVEGAIPHGVALAQGTPTSC' A
#
# COMPACT_ATOMS: atom_id res chain seq x y z
N GLU A 1 -6.76 -2.69 9.58
CA GLU A 1 -5.69 -3.09 8.63
C GLU A 1 -6.29 -3.19 7.22
N LEU A 2 -5.54 -2.84 6.16
CA LEU A 2 -5.96 -2.96 4.77
C LEU A 2 -5.14 -4.06 4.08
N PRO A 3 -5.57 -5.33 4.16
CA PRO A 3 -4.79 -6.45 3.64
C PRO A 3 -4.55 -6.36 2.12
N GLY A 4 -5.50 -5.83 1.35
CA GLY A 4 -5.40 -5.73 -0.11
C GLY A 4 -4.23 -4.87 -0.61
N PHE A 5 -3.84 -3.82 0.13
CA PHE A 5 -2.65 -3.04 -0.19
C PHE A 5 -1.37 -3.87 -0.01
N GLY A 6 -1.27 -4.64 1.08
CA GLY A 6 -0.13 -5.52 1.34
C GLY A 6 0.00 -6.63 0.29
N GLU A 7 -1.12 -7.20 -0.14
CA GLU A 7 -1.18 -8.23 -1.18
C GLU A 7 -0.70 -7.69 -2.54
N VAL A 8 -1.25 -6.55 -3.00
CA VAL A 8 -0.86 -5.92 -4.28
C VAL A 8 0.60 -5.52 -4.26
N MET A 9 1.06 -4.85 -3.20
CA MET A 9 2.47 -4.45 -3.09
C MET A 9 3.42 -5.65 -3.14
N ARG A 10 3.09 -6.78 -2.50
CA ARG A 10 3.92 -7.99 -2.54
C ARG A 10 3.86 -8.67 -3.90
N ALA A 11 2.69 -8.77 -4.52
CA ALA A 11 2.51 -9.40 -5.81
C ALA A 11 3.32 -8.67 -6.91
N GLU A 12 3.22 -7.35 -6.97
CA GLU A 12 3.94 -6.55 -7.97
C GLU A 12 5.45 -6.47 -7.65
N SER A 13 5.83 -6.33 -6.38
CA SER A 13 7.25 -6.36 -6.00
C SER A 13 7.92 -7.70 -6.33
N MET A 14 7.18 -8.81 -6.28
CA MET A 14 7.69 -10.15 -6.60
C MET A 14 8.04 -10.29 -8.08
N ARG A 15 7.36 -9.54 -8.95
CA ARG A 15 7.67 -9.49 -10.40
C ARG A 15 8.98 -8.77 -10.69
N ILE A 16 9.34 -7.78 -9.88
CA ILE A 16 10.57 -6.99 -10.08
C ILE A 16 11.75 -7.69 -9.43
N THR A 17 11.60 -8.08 -8.15
CA THR A 17 12.67 -8.68 -7.37
C THR A 17 12.16 -9.93 -6.65
N PRO A 18 12.71 -11.12 -6.92
CA PRO A 18 12.26 -12.36 -6.28
C PRO A 18 12.44 -12.35 -4.75
N ASN A 19 13.35 -11.55 -4.21
CA ASN A 19 13.57 -11.39 -2.76
C ASN A 19 12.50 -10.56 -2.05
N SER A 20 11.60 -9.91 -2.78
CA SER A 20 10.54 -9.07 -2.20
C SER A 20 9.50 -9.87 -1.40
N ILE A 21 9.49 -11.20 -1.50
CA ILE A 21 8.70 -12.07 -0.63
C ILE A 21 9.00 -11.85 0.87
N LEU A 22 10.23 -11.43 1.20
CA LEU A 22 10.66 -11.09 2.56
C LEU A 22 10.13 -9.72 3.02
N SER A 23 9.61 -8.90 2.10
CA SER A 23 9.07 -7.58 2.43
C SER A 23 7.84 -7.73 3.31
N ARG A 24 7.84 -7.06 4.46
CA ARG A 24 6.69 -6.98 5.37
C ARG A 24 5.79 -5.78 5.03
N SER A 25 5.61 -5.50 3.75
CA SER A 25 4.76 -4.41 3.28
C SER A 25 3.33 -4.62 3.78
N LEU A 26 2.77 -3.62 4.43
CA LEU A 26 1.45 -3.62 5.06
C LEU A 26 0.84 -2.24 4.88
N ALA A 27 -0.49 -2.15 4.83
CA ALA A 27 -1.17 -0.89 5.02
C ALA A 27 -2.22 -1.00 6.11
N ALA A 28 -2.44 0.08 6.83
CA ALA A 28 -3.48 0.19 7.84
C ALA A 28 -4.01 1.61 7.89
N ILE A 29 -5.27 1.77 8.29
CA ILE A 29 -5.79 3.07 8.71
C ILE A 29 -5.60 3.16 10.22
N VAL A 30 -4.97 4.24 10.66
CA VAL A 30 -4.82 4.61 12.07
C VAL A 30 -5.55 5.93 12.25
N ASP A 31 -6.60 5.92 13.08
CA ASP A 31 -7.54 7.02 13.25
C ASP A 31 -8.12 7.49 11.90
N HIS A 32 -7.60 8.59 11.35
CA HIS A 32 -8.02 9.18 10.07
C HIS A 32 -6.88 9.24 9.04
N ALA A 33 -5.79 8.51 9.27
CA ALA A 33 -4.61 8.50 8.42
C ALA A 33 -4.37 7.11 7.81
N LEU A 34 -4.02 7.09 6.52
CA LEU A 34 -3.56 5.88 5.85
C LEU A 34 -2.05 5.72 6.08
N VAL A 35 -1.66 4.62 6.71
CA VAL A 35 -0.27 4.25 6.98
C VAL A 35 0.11 3.11 6.04
N ILE A 36 1.21 3.28 5.30
CA ILE A 36 1.73 2.28 4.35
C ILE A 36 3.19 2.00 4.68
N ALA A 37 3.52 0.74 4.95
CA ALA A 37 4.89 0.28 5.15
C ALA A 37 5.56 -0.01 3.81
N LEU A 38 6.45 0.90 3.40
CA LEU A 38 7.22 0.82 2.17
C LEU A 38 8.60 0.18 2.42
N PRO A 39 9.24 -0.41 1.38
CA PRO A 39 10.58 -0.95 1.49
C PRO A 39 11.64 0.14 1.71
N GLY A 40 12.74 -0.21 2.38
CA GLY A 40 13.79 0.76 2.76
C GLY A 40 14.66 1.28 1.60
N LYS A 41 14.55 0.73 0.39
CA LYS A 41 15.25 1.24 -0.79
C LYS A 41 14.39 2.31 -1.48
N PRO A 42 14.93 3.50 -1.80
CA PRO A 42 14.16 4.57 -2.45
C PRO A 42 13.51 4.14 -3.77
N SER A 43 14.23 3.38 -4.60
CA SER A 43 13.70 2.89 -5.88
C SER A 43 12.50 1.96 -5.69
N GLY A 44 12.62 0.98 -4.79
CA GLY A 44 11.54 0.04 -4.47
C GLY A 44 10.37 0.71 -3.78
N ALA A 45 10.61 1.79 -3.02
CA ALA A 45 9.55 2.57 -2.39
C ALA A 45 8.72 3.32 -3.45
N MET A 46 9.37 3.94 -4.43
CA MET A 46 8.70 4.61 -5.55
C MET A 46 7.88 3.62 -6.39
N GLU A 47 8.43 2.45 -6.71
CA GLU A 47 7.72 1.39 -7.43
C GLU A 47 6.52 0.86 -6.62
N CYS A 48 6.74 0.51 -5.34
CA CYS A 48 5.67 0.06 -4.45
C CYS A 48 4.55 1.07 -4.32
N LEU A 49 4.90 2.35 -4.17
CA LEU A 49 3.94 3.43 -4.07
C LEU A 49 3.13 3.57 -5.36
N GLY A 50 3.77 3.45 -6.53
CA GLY A 50 3.10 3.48 -7.83
C GLY A 50 2.05 2.38 -8.01
N PHE A 51 2.23 1.19 -7.41
CA PHE A 51 1.23 0.11 -7.49
C PHE A 51 -0.05 0.42 -6.72
N VAL A 52 0.05 1.22 -5.65
CA VAL A 52 -1.07 1.52 -4.76
C VAL A 52 -1.59 2.94 -4.90
N GLU A 53 -0.89 3.80 -5.65
CA GLU A 53 -1.21 5.21 -5.84
C GLU A 53 -2.67 5.45 -6.21
N GLY A 54 -3.22 4.65 -7.14
CA GLY A 54 -4.61 4.76 -7.57
C GLY A 54 -5.63 4.48 -6.46
N ALA A 55 -5.27 3.68 -5.45
CA ALA A 55 -6.13 3.33 -4.32
C ALA A 55 -5.96 4.28 -3.12
N ILE A 56 -4.89 5.08 -3.05
CA ILE A 56 -4.62 6.01 -1.93
C ILE A 56 -5.75 7.02 -1.73
N PRO A 57 -6.26 7.74 -2.76
CA PRO A 57 -7.30 8.76 -2.57
C PRO A 57 -8.57 8.16 -1.95
N HIS A 58 -8.96 6.98 -2.41
CA HIS A 58 -10.13 6.28 -1.90
C HIS A 58 -9.89 5.74 -0.48
N GLY A 59 -8.70 5.21 -0.20
CA GLY A 59 -8.30 4.77 1.14
C GLY A 59 -8.30 5.90 2.17
N VAL A 60 -7.85 7.10 1.78
CA VAL A 60 -7.89 8.30 2.64
C VAL A 60 -9.34 8.78 2.83
N ALA A 61 -10.16 8.79 1.78
CA ALA A 61 -11.59 9.14 1.89
C ALA A 61 -12.34 8.21 2.87
N LEU A 62 -12.07 6.90 2.78
CA LEU A 62 -12.56 5.90 3.73
C LEU A 62 -12.07 6.16 5.16
N ALA A 63 -10.79 6.50 5.35
CA ALA A 63 -10.23 6.85 6.65
C ALA A 63 -10.88 8.09 7.28
N GLN A 64 -11.27 9.05 6.46
CA GLN A 64 -11.97 10.27 6.89
C GLN A 64 -13.49 10.05 7.10
N GLY A 65 -14.00 8.83 6.91
CA GLY A 65 -15.43 8.53 7.06
C GLY A 65 -16.28 9.18 5.96
N THR A 66 -15.68 9.52 4.83
CA THR A 66 -16.42 10.09 3.69
C THR A 66 -17.17 8.95 3.00
N PRO A 67 -18.50 9.05 2.77
CA PRO A 67 -19.26 8.02 2.08
C PRO A 67 -18.74 7.96 0.64
N THR A 68 -17.88 6.98 0.40
CA THR A 68 -17.29 6.74 -0.91
C THR A 68 -18.01 5.52 -1.46
N SER A 69 -18.71 5.68 -2.58
CA SER A 69 -19.39 4.58 -3.26
C SER A 69 -18.35 3.54 -3.67
N CYS A 70 -18.40 2.37 -3.03
CA CYS A 70 -17.84 1.16 -3.61
C CYS A 70 -18.59 0.77 -4.88
#